data_AF-A0A858Q5C4-F1
#
_entry.id   AF-A0A858Q5C4-F1
#
_cell.length_a   1.000
_cell.length_b   1.000
_cell.length_c   1.000
_cell.angle_alpha   90.00
_cell.angle_beta   90.00
_cell.angle_gamma   90.00
#
_symmetry.space_group_name_H-M   'P 1'
#
loop_
_entity.id
_entity.type
_entity.pdbx_description
1 polymer ?
#
loop_
_entity_poly.entity_id
_entity_poly.type
_entity_poly.pdbx_seq_one_letter_code
_entity_poly.pdbx_strand_id
1 'polypeptide(L)'
;MEQIEMFENLVDMMGLNVDEVPSIHIEDKRDNIPEWIINFVRDLFDYRFDKTVQVGLLDILGTYSSEKKTVQVGLLDILGTYSSEKKMVTVYPKVVEMCAHRLQVDSQTLGDVVMAHELAHAATHLGIDGDGKIWVKFETARIDAKEYFAQWYSHRFWSILGFQSHEDLMLKLVDVQPKIYSTYHQDIRVDLETTNSRLLVERHKIIEGMENKLCEFCKIRIATEEVARWDTWLRSDWSIPACSVCAPHHQQTWFT
;
A
#
# COMPACT_ATOMS: atom_id res chain seq x y z
N MET A 1 23.70 1.85 6.67
CA MET A 1 22.69 2.45 7.55
C MET A 1 21.82 1.32 8.05
N GLU A 2 21.64 1.24 9.36
CA GLU A 2 20.81 0.17 9.95
C GLU A 2 19.33 0.43 9.65
N GLN A 3 18.51 -0.63 9.57
CA GLN A 3 17.10 -0.46 9.18
C GLN A 3 16.30 0.34 10.22
N ILE A 4 16.64 0.21 11.50
CA ILE A 4 16.00 0.98 12.58
C ILE A 4 16.35 2.46 12.44
N GLU A 5 17.62 2.77 12.18
CA GLU A 5 18.07 4.16 11.91
C GLU A 5 17.35 4.75 10.69
N MET A 6 17.15 3.96 9.63
CA MET A 6 16.36 4.40 8.46
C MET A 6 14.91 4.73 8.83
N PHE A 7 14.29 3.89 9.67
CA PHE A 7 12.92 4.10 10.14
C PHE A 7 12.79 5.37 10.99
N GLU A 8 13.67 5.57 11.96
CA GLU A 8 13.67 6.75 12.84
C GLU A 8 13.86 8.04 12.02
N ASN A 9 14.80 8.05 11.07
CA ASN A 9 14.98 9.18 10.17
C ASN A 9 13.75 9.47 9.28
N LEU A 10 13.03 8.43 8.85
CA LEU A 10 11.78 8.58 8.11
C LEU A 10 10.68 9.21 8.99
N VAL A 11 10.54 8.74 10.24
CA VAL A 11 9.60 9.28 11.23
C VAL A 11 9.89 10.77 11.49
N ASP A 12 11.15 11.11 11.73
CA ASP A 12 11.60 12.49 11.97
C ASP A 12 11.32 13.38 10.74
N MET A 13 11.63 12.89 9.54
CA MET A 13 11.35 13.61 8.30
C MET A 13 9.85 13.88 8.11
N MET A 14 8.99 12.94 8.51
CA MET A 14 7.53 13.09 8.45
C MET A 14 6.99 14.06 9.52
N GLY A 15 7.82 14.53 10.45
CA GLY A 15 7.40 15.36 11.58
C GLY A 15 6.52 14.59 12.58
N LEU A 16 6.76 13.29 12.70
CA LEU A 16 6.04 12.38 13.60
C LEU A 16 6.96 11.99 14.78
N ASN A 17 6.37 11.48 15.84
CA ASN A 17 7.07 10.77 16.91
C ASN A 17 6.85 9.25 16.76
N VAL A 18 7.58 8.42 17.50
CA VAL A 18 7.31 6.98 17.53
C VAL A 18 7.66 6.37 18.88
N ASP A 19 6.76 5.53 19.39
CA ASP A 19 6.97 4.75 20.62
C ASP A 19 7.25 3.26 20.32
N GLU A 20 7.01 2.82 19.09
CA GLU A 20 7.12 1.43 18.66
C GLU A 20 7.73 1.34 17.26
N VAL A 21 8.84 0.62 17.14
CA VAL A 21 9.48 0.33 15.85
C VAL A 21 8.88 -0.93 15.21
N PRO A 22 8.75 -0.98 13.88
CA PRO A 22 8.26 -2.18 13.21
C PRO A 22 9.26 -3.33 13.38
N SER A 23 8.75 -4.55 13.47
CA SER A 23 9.60 -5.73 13.33
C SER A 23 10.09 -5.83 11.88
N ILE A 24 11.37 -6.12 11.68
CA ILE A 24 11.96 -6.25 10.34
C ILE A 24 12.34 -7.71 10.12
N HIS A 25 11.75 -8.30 9.08
CA HIS A 25 11.97 -9.69 8.68
C HIS A 25 12.62 -9.74 7.30
N ILE A 26 13.78 -10.36 7.21
CA ILE A 26 14.46 -10.62 5.95
C ILE A 26 14.20 -12.08 5.58
N GLU A 27 13.38 -12.30 4.56
CA GLU A 27 12.98 -13.65 4.17
C GLU A 27 13.88 -14.19 3.06
N ASP A 28 14.92 -14.91 3.47
CA ASP A 28 15.91 -15.51 2.58
C ASP A 28 15.55 -16.91 2.11
N LYS A 29 14.58 -17.59 2.76
CA LYS A 29 14.22 -18.96 2.38
C LYS A 29 13.18 -18.92 1.28
N ARG A 30 13.55 -19.45 0.11
CA ARG A 30 12.66 -19.60 -1.03
C ARG A 30 11.33 -20.26 -0.66
N ASP A 31 11.35 -21.28 0.18
CA ASP A 31 10.16 -22.04 0.59
C ASP A 31 9.16 -21.21 1.40
N ASN A 32 9.60 -20.08 1.95
CA ASN A 32 8.76 -19.14 2.69
C ASN A 32 8.25 -17.97 1.83
N ILE A 33 8.76 -17.81 0.61
CA ILE A 33 8.26 -16.81 -0.33
C ILE A 33 6.91 -17.31 -0.84
N PRO A 34 5.84 -16.51 -0.75
CA PRO A 34 4.53 -16.89 -1.27
C PRO A 34 4.61 -17.43 -2.71
N GLU A 35 4.00 -18.59 -2.95
CA GLU A 35 4.03 -19.27 -4.24
C GLU A 35 3.52 -18.37 -5.39
N TRP A 36 2.57 -17.47 -5.11
CA TRP A 36 2.09 -16.50 -6.09
C TRP A 36 3.15 -15.45 -6.46
N ILE A 37 4.04 -15.05 -5.54
CA ILE A 37 5.18 -14.16 -5.83
C ILE A 37 6.17 -14.90 -6.72
N ILE A 38 6.48 -16.16 -6.39
CA ILE A 38 7.37 -16.98 -7.21
C ILE A 38 6.80 -17.17 -8.62
N ASN A 39 5.51 -17.49 -8.74
CA ASN A 39 4.83 -17.64 -10.03
C ASN A 39 4.75 -16.31 -10.77
N PHE A 40 4.43 -15.21 -10.09
CA PHE A 40 4.39 -13.87 -10.70
C PHE A 40 5.75 -13.50 -11.29
N VAL A 41 6.81 -13.65 -10.49
CA VAL A 41 8.19 -13.45 -10.91
C VAL A 41 8.44 -14.36 -12.11
N ARG A 42 8.24 -15.67 -11.99
CA ARG A 42 8.44 -16.61 -13.10
C ARG A 42 7.69 -16.16 -14.36
N ASP A 43 6.44 -15.74 -14.27
CA ASP A 43 5.63 -15.31 -15.42
C ASP A 43 6.14 -13.99 -16.01
N LEU A 44 6.62 -13.06 -15.18
CA LEU A 44 7.37 -11.86 -15.58
C LEU A 44 8.66 -12.21 -16.34
N PHE A 45 9.26 -13.36 -16.03
CA PHE A 45 10.55 -13.84 -16.54
C PHE A 45 10.45 -14.83 -17.72
N ASP A 46 9.37 -15.62 -17.82
CA ASP A 46 9.13 -16.66 -18.84
C ASP A 46 8.40 -16.12 -20.08
N TYR A 47 7.72 -14.98 -19.98
CA TYR A 47 7.25 -14.28 -21.17
C TYR A 47 8.45 -13.81 -21.98
N ARG A 48 8.77 -14.57 -23.03
CA ARG A 48 9.61 -14.09 -24.13
C ARG A 48 8.98 -12.79 -24.60
N PHE A 49 9.64 -11.68 -24.33
CA PHE A 49 9.39 -10.42 -25.02
C PHE A 49 9.76 -10.63 -26.50
N ASP A 50 8.89 -11.30 -27.24
CA ASP A 50 8.90 -11.24 -28.69
C ASP A 50 8.63 -9.78 -29.05
N LYS A 51 9.53 -9.17 -29.82
CA LYS A 51 9.54 -7.72 -30.10
C LYS A 51 8.26 -7.21 -30.77
N THR A 52 7.36 -8.13 -31.15
CA THR A 52 6.10 -7.93 -31.85
C THR A 52 4.88 -7.81 -30.94
N VAL A 53 4.97 -8.21 -29.66
CA VAL A 53 3.85 -8.08 -28.72
C VAL A 53 4.34 -7.42 -27.43
N GLN A 54 4.18 -6.09 -27.38
CA GLN A 54 4.28 -5.31 -26.14
C GLN A 54 3.10 -5.64 -25.22
N VAL A 55 3.04 -6.85 -24.66
CA VAL A 55 2.28 -7.04 -23.42
C VAL A 55 3.19 -6.47 -22.34
N GLY A 56 2.86 -5.28 -21.86
CA GLY A 56 3.75 -4.48 -21.03
C GLY A 56 3.99 -5.14 -19.69
N LEU A 57 5.14 -4.89 -19.07
CA LEU A 57 5.37 -5.18 -17.65
C LEU A 57 4.19 -4.66 -16.77
N LEU A 58 3.56 -3.57 -17.24
CA LEU A 58 2.33 -2.95 -16.72
C LEU A 58 1.07 -3.84 -16.78
N ASP A 59 0.94 -4.76 -17.74
CA ASP A 59 -0.21 -5.66 -17.83
C ASP A 59 -0.13 -6.77 -16.75
N ILE A 60 1.09 -7.16 -16.39
CA ILE A 60 1.39 -8.15 -15.34
C ILE A 60 1.29 -7.49 -13.95
N LEU A 61 1.94 -6.32 -13.76
CA LEU A 61 1.89 -5.54 -12.52
C LEU A 61 0.54 -4.83 -12.29
N GLY A 62 -0.26 -4.66 -13.34
CA GLY A 62 -1.56 -3.99 -13.28
C GLY A 62 -2.72 -4.89 -12.85
N THR A 63 -2.60 -6.21 -12.97
CA THR A 63 -3.73 -7.11 -12.75
C THR A 63 -3.29 -8.56 -12.52
N TYR A 64 -3.10 -8.96 -11.26
CA TYR A 64 -3.17 -10.38 -10.92
C TYR A 64 -4.64 -10.75 -10.69
N SER A 65 -5.17 -11.63 -11.54
CA SER A 65 -6.52 -12.17 -11.43
C SER A 65 -6.44 -13.61 -10.92
N SER A 66 -6.56 -13.81 -9.61
CA SER A 66 -7.16 -15.06 -9.12
C SER A 66 -8.66 -15.00 -9.42
N GLU A 67 -9.31 -16.14 -9.65
CA GLU A 67 -10.63 -16.31 -10.29
C GLU A 67 -11.81 -15.42 -9.83
N LYS A 68 -11.66 -14.49 -8.87
CA LYS A 68 -12.71 -13.56 -8.43
C LYS A 68 -12.30 -12.11 -8.09
N LYS A 69 -11.09 -11.59 -8.35
CA LYS A 69 -10.76 -10.15 -8.13
C LYS A 69 -9.46 -9.72 -8.82
N THR A 70 -9.49 -8.60 -9.53
CA THR A 70 -8.30 -7.90 -10.04
C THR A 70 -7.70 -7.04 -8.93
N VAL A 71 -6.48 -7.37 -8.52
CA VAL A 71 -5.67 -6.54 -7.61
C VAL A 71 -4.54 -5.91 -8.42
N GLN A 72 -4.37 -4.59 -8.33
CA GLN A 72 -3.15 -3.92 -8.79
C GLN A 72 -2.05 -4.23 -7.80
N VAL A 73 -0.94 -4.83 -8.25
CA VAL A 73 0.18 -5.20 -7.40
C VAL A 73 1.42 -4.48 -7.93
N GLY A 74 1.95 -3.54 -7.14
CA GLY A 74 3.18 -2.85 -7.49
C GLY A 74 4.38 -3.78 -7.47
N LEU A 75 5.44 -3.42 -8.21
CA LEU A 75 6.68 -4.20 -8.15
C LEU A 75 7.26 -4.16 -6.73
N LEU A 76 7.18 -3.01 -6.04
CA LEU A 76 7.69 -2.87 -4.66
C LEU A 76 6.94 -3.81 -3.70
N ASP A 77 5.62 -3.92 -3.81
CA ASP A 77 4.79 -4.85 -3.00
C ASP A 77 5.14 -6.33 -3.16
N ILE A 78 5.89 -6.69 -4.21
CA ILE A 78 6.34 -8.06 -4.50
C ILE A 78 7.75 -8.27 -3.96
N LEU A 79 8.54 -7.20 -3.88
CA LEU A 79 9.91 -7.21 -3.35
C LEU A 79 9.95 -7.07 -1.83
N GLY A 80 8.94 -6.42 -1.25
CA GLY A 80 8.73 -6.28 0.17
C GLY A 80 7.28 -6.02 0.50
N THR A 81 6.94 -6.05 1.79
CA THR A 81 5.60 -5.72 2.26
C THR A 81 5.64 -5.23 3.71
N TYR A 82 4.84 -4.21 3.99
CA TYR A 82 4.47 -3.84 5.34
C TYR A 82 3.10 -4.40 5.73
N SER A 83 3.07 -5.20 6.79
CA SER A 83 1.83 -5.67 7.41
C SER A 83 1.45 -4.76 8.57
N SER A 84 0.37 -4.01 8.43
CA SER A 84 -0.19 -3.14 9.47
C SER A 84 -0.64 -3.92 10.72
N GLU A 85 -1.27 -5.08 10.52
CA GLU A 85 -1.73 -5.99 11.58
C GLU A 85 -0.57 -6.51 12.44
N LYS A 86 0.52 -6.96 11.79
CA LYS A 86 1.70 -7.51 12.46
C LYS A 86 2.74 -6.46 12.83
N LYS A 87 2.56 -5.22 12.35
CA LYS A 87 3.53 -4.12 12.41
C LYS A 87 4.92 -4.57 11.95
N MET A 88 4.94 -5.27 10.82
CA MET A 88 6.12 -5.99 10.36
C MET A 88 6.44 -5.61 8.92
N VAL A 89 7.69 -5.20 8.68
CA VAL A 89 8.26 -5.07 7.35
C VAL A 89 8.92 -6.40 6.98
N THR A 90 8.55 -6.93 5.82
CA THR A 90 9.21 -8.09 5.22
C THR A 90 9.86 -7.68 3.92
N VAL A 91 11.12 -8.05 3.69
CA VAL A 91 11.78 -7.91 2.40
C VAL A 91 12.19 -9.31 1.91
N TYR A 92 12.12 -9.53 0.59
CA TYR A 92 12.43 -10.80 -0.05
C TYR A 92 13.72 -10.69 -0.90
N PRO A 93 14.93 -10.84 -0.33
CA PRO A 93 16.18 -10.55 -1.05
C PRO A 93 16.38 -11.36 -2.32
N LYS A 94 15.91 -12.61 -2.37
CA LYS A 94 15.98 -13.42 -3.60
C LYS A 94 15.10 -12.89 -4.73
N VAL A 95 13.94 -12.36 -4.41
CA VAL A 95 13.06 -11.69 -5.39
C VAL A 95 13.71 -10.39 -5.85
N VAL A 96 14.28 -9.62 -4.91
CA VAL A 96 15.05 -8.39 -5.22
C VAL A 96 16.22 -8.68 -6.16
N GLU A 97 17.06 -9.67 -5.86
CA GLU A 97 18.18 -10.08 -6.72
C GLU A 97 17.72 -10.42 -8.15
N MET A 98 16.65 -11.21 -8.27
CA MET A 98 16.08 -11.60 -9.57
C MET A 98 15.59 -10.38 -10.36
N CYS A 99 14.78 -9.51 -9.73
CA CYS A 99 14.26 -8.30 -10.36
C CYS A 99 15.38 -7.31 -10.72
N ALA A 100 16.38 -7.14 -9.85
CA ALA A 100 17.53 -6.26 -10.11
C ALA A 100 18.31 -6.71 -11.35
N HIS A 101 18.62 -8.00 -11.46
CA HIS A 101 19.27 -8.57 -12.64
C HIS A 101 18.46 -8.31 -13.92
N ARG A 102 17.12 -8.41 -13.85
CA ARG A 102 16.24 -8.17 -15.01
C ARG A 102 16.21 -6.72 -15.46
N LEU A 103 16.13 -5.81 -14.50
CA LEU A 103 16.06 -4.37 -14.70
C LEU A 103 17.44 -3.78 -15.02
N GLN A 104 18.49 -4.60 -14.93
CA GLN A 104 19.90 -4.20 -15.07
C GLN A 104 20.22 -3.06 -14.12
N VAL A 105 19.91 -3.27 -12.84
CA VAL A 105 20.19 -2.35 -11.73
C VAL A 105 20.93 -3.09 -10.64
N ASP A 106 21.57 -2.35 -9.75
CA ASP A 106 22.24 -2.93 -8.60
C ASP A 106 21.22 -3.50 -7.59
N SER A 107 21.43 -4.75 -7.15
CA SER A 107 20.49 -5.45 -6.27
C SER A 107 20.48 -4.89 -4.86
N GLN A 108 21.62 -4.40 -4.36
CA GLN A 108 21.67 -3.75 -3.05
C GLN A 108 20.86 -2.45 -3.08
N THR A 109 21.08 -1.62 -4.10
CA THR A 109 20.36 -0.36 -4.31
C THR A 109 18.86 -0.60 -4.43
N LEU A 110 18.43 -1.63 -5.16
CA LEU A 110 17.01 -2.01 -5.25
C LEU A 110 16.46 -2.48 -3.88
N GLY A 111 17.21 -3.30 -3.16
CA GLY A 111 16.83 -3.74 -1.81
C GLY A 111 16.69 -2.60 -0.82
N ASP A 112 17.60 -1.63 -0.87
CA ASP A 112 17.55 -0.43 -0.05
C ASP A 112 16.32 0.42 -0.38
N VAL A 113 16.03 0.64 -1.67
CA VAL A 113 14.82 1.37 -2.11
C VAL A 113 13.55 0.69 -1.63
N VAL A 114 13.46 -0.64 -1.75
CA VAL A 114 12.33 -1.41 -1.23
C VAL A 114 12.21 -1.25 0.28
N MET A 115 13.32 -1.38 1.02
CA MET A 115 13.33 -1.21 2.47
C MET A 115 12.83 0.17 2.89
N ALA A 116 13.32 1.24 2.25
CA ALA A 116 12.87 2.61 2.54
C ALA A 116 11.38 2.81 2.22
N HIS A 117 10.86 2.13 1.20
CA HIS A 117 9.43 2.16 0.85
C HIS A 117 8.56 1.49 1.91
N GLU A 118 8.91 0.26 2.31
CA GLU A 118 8.14 -0.46 3.33
C GLU A 118 8.25 0.21 4.71
N LEU A 119 9.41 0.77 5.05
CA LEU A 119 9.57 1.55 6.28
C LEU A 119 8.80 2.87 6.22
N ALA A 120 8.62 3.48 5.06
CA ALA A 120 7.77 4.66 4.92
C ALA A 120 6.28 4.31 5.15
N HIS A 121 5.81 3.15 4.68
CA HIS A 121 4.48 2.63 5.06
C HIS A 121 4.39 2.40 6.58
N ALA A 122 5.41 1.80 7.18
CA ALA A 122 5.44 1.61 8.63
C ALA A 122 5.42 2.92 9.40
N ALA A 123 6.22 3.92 8.99
CA ALA A 123 6.33 5.22 9.66
C ALA A 123 5.02 6.01 9.52
N THR A 124 4.39 5.98 8.35
CA THR A 124 3.08 6.61 8.15
C THR A 124 1.96 5.92 8.93
N HIS A 125 2.06 4.64 9.28
CA HIS A 125 1.09 3.95 10.13
C HIS A 125 1.36 4.18 11.63
N LEU A 126 2.58 3.84 12.07
CA LEU A 126 2.98 3.79 13.49
C LEU A 126 3.34 5.14 14.06
N GLY A 127 3.72 6.10 13.21
CA GLY A 127 4.09 7.44 13.65
C GLY A 127 2.95 8.14 14.38
N ILE A 128 3.32 8.91 15.39
CA ILE A 128 2.45 9.62 16.31
C ILE A 128 2.50 11.11 15.96
N ASP A 129 1.34 11.69 15.68
CA ASP A 129 1.18 13.11 15.38
C ASP A 129 1.56 13.97 16.59
N GLY A 130 1.76 15.27 16.39
CA GLY A 130 2.03 16.22 17.48
C GLY A 130 0.90 16.31 18.53
N ASP A 131 -0.31 15.83 18.22
CA ASP A 131 -1.44 15.74 19.15
C ASP A 131 -1.61 14.35 19.80
N GLY A 132 -0.64 13.44 19.61
CA GLY A 132 -0.62 12.12 20.22
C GLY A 132 -1.44 11.06 19.47
N LYS A 133 -1.96 11.35 18.27
CA LYS A 133 -2.75 10.39 17.48
C LYS A 133 -1.89 9.59 16.51
N ILE A 134 -2.34 8.37 16.21
CA ILE A 134 -1.82 7.53 15.13
C ILE A 134 -2.84 7.45 13.98
N TRP A 135 -2.45 6.90 12.83
CA TRP A 135 -3.37 6.65 11.73
C TRP A 135 -4.22 5.39 11.98
N VAL A 136 -5.21 5.49 12.85
CA VAL A 136 -6.03 4.36 13.35
C VAL A 136 -6.64 3.49 12.24
N LYS A 137 -7.00 4.10 11.10
CA LYS A 137 -7.68 3.43 9.98
C LYS A 137 -6.78 3.19 8.77
N PHE A 138 -5.47 3.06 8.98
CA PHE A 138 -4.47 2.87 7.92
C PHE A 138 -4.84 1.77 6.92
N GLU A 139 -5.32 0.61 7.38
CA GLU A 139 -5.69 -0.51 6.51
C GLU A 139 -6.77 -0.13 5.49
N THR A 140 -7.77 0.64 5.94
CA THR A 140 -8.90 1.09 5.11
C THR A 140 -8.67 2.42 4.40
N ALA A 141 -7.49 3.03 4.59
CA ALA A 141 -7.13 4.26 3.90
C ALA A 141 -7.04 3.99 2.39
N ARG A 142 -7.26 5.04 1.60
CA ARG A 142 -7.15 4.95 0.14
C ARG A 142 -5.73 4.49 -0.23
N ILE A 143 -5.66 3.48 -1.09
CA ILE A 143 -4.39 2.92 -1.56
C ILE A 143 -3.51 3.99 -2.21
N ASP A 144 -4.10 4.93 -2.96
CA ASP A 144 -3.34 5.99 -3.63
C ASP A 144 -2.69 6.97 -2.68
N ALA A 145 -3.31 7.27 -1.54
CA ALA A 145 -2.70 8.07 -0.48
C ALA A 145 -1.52 7.32 0.17
N LYS A 146 -1.70 6.04 0.50
CA LYS A 146 -0.64 5.21 1.11
C LYS A 146 0.59 5.14 0.21
N GLU A 147 0.39 4.75 -1.06
CA GLU A 147 1.49 4.65 -2.02
C GLU A 147 2.12 6.01 -2.34
N TYR A 148 1.31 7.08 -2.42
CA TYR A 148 1.83 8.42 -2.64
C TYR A 148 2.83 8.82 -1.55
N PHE A 149 2.46 8.68 -0.27
CA PHE A 149 3.35 9.08 0.82
C PHE A 149 4.55 8.16 0.93
N ALA A 150 4.36 6.84 0.83
CA ALA A 150 5.48 5.90 0.85
C ALA A 150 6.50 6.24 -0.23
N GLN A 151 6.07 6.41 -1.49
CA GLN A 151 6.97 6.76 -2.58
C GLN A 151 7.63 8.13 -2.42
N TRP A 152 6.85 9.15 -2.03
CA TRP A 152 7.39 10.50 -1.89
C TRP A 152 8.45 10.56 -0.78
N TYR A 153 8.20 9.95 0.38
CA TYR A 153 9.15 9.96 1.49
C TYR A 153 10.37 9.09 1.21
N SER A 154 10.23 7.93 0.59
CA SER A 154 11.41 7.13 0.20
C SER A 154 12.29 7.88 -0.78
N HIS A 155 11.70 8.54 -1.79
CA HIS A 155 12.47 9.36 -2.72
C HIS A 155 13.17 10.52 -2.00
N ARG A 156 12.42 11.26 -1.19
CA ARG A 156 12.96 12.43 -0.46
C ARG A 156 14.06 12.03 0.50
N PHE A 157 13.91 10.90 1.17
CA PHE A 157 14.90 10.33 2.08
C PHE A 157 16.26 10.14 1.40
N TRP A 158 16.28 9.45 0.26
CA TRP A 158 17.52 9.23 -0.50
C TRP A 158 18.12 10.53 -1.03
N SER A 159 17.28 11.47 -1.46
CA SER A 159 17.71 12.78 -1.95
C SER A 159 18.38 13.60 -0.85
N ILE A 160 17.82 13.65 0.36
CA ILE A 160 18.40 14.37 1.52
C ILE A 160 19.74 13.76 1.93
N LEU A 161 19.85 12.43 1.89
CA LEU A 161 21.10 11.73 2.20
C LEU A 161 22.15 11.81 1.08
N GLY A 162 21.80 12.32 -0.10
CA GLY A 162 22.71 12.48 -1.23
C GLY A 162 23.02 11.17 -1.98
N PHE A 163 22.19 10.14 -1.85
CA PHE A 163 22.35 8.87 -2.56
C PHE A 163 21.72 8.92 -3.95
N GLN A 164 22.41 9.55 -4.90
CA GLN A 164 21.90 9.76 -6.27
C GLN A 164 21.50 8.45 -6.97
N SER A 165 22.21 7.35 -6.75
CA SER A 165 21.89 6.04 -7.35
C SER A 165 20.51 5.52 -6.93
N HIS A 166 20.11 5.78 -5.69
CA HIS A 166 18.81 5.37 -5.16
C HIS A 166 17.70 6.26 -5.69
N GLU A 167 17.96 7.57 -5.78
CA GLU A 167 17.04 8.54 -6.39
C GLU A 167 16.77 8.19 -7.87
N ASP A 168 17.83 8.00 -8.66
CA ASP A 168 17.74 7.63 -10.07
C ASP A 168 17.01 6.30 -10.27
N LEU A 169 17.23 5.33 -9.37
CA LEU A 169 16.52 4.06 -9.41
C LEU A 169 15.03 4.24 -9.15
N MET A 170 14.63 5.04 -8.15
CA MET A 170 13.22 5.32 -7.89
C MET A 170 12.52 5.98 -9.08
N LEU A 171 13.20 6.90 -9.77
CA LEU A 171 12.68 7.51 -11.00
C LEU A 171 12.55 6.49 -12.14
N LYS A 172 13.55 5.61 -12.32
CA LYS A 172 13.51 4.53 -13.33
C LYS A 172 12.40 3.52 -13.04
N LEU A 173 12.10 3.27 -11.77
CA LEU A 173 11.06 2.32 -11.37
C LEU A 173 9.65 2.79 -11.74
N VAL A 174 9.42 4.10 -11.93
CA VAL A 174 8.11 4.62 -12.36
C VAL A 174 7.67 4.11 -13.72
N ASP A 175 8.60 3.87 -14.64
CA ASP A 175 8.28 3.37 -15.98
C ASP A 175 7.79 1.92 -15.98
N VAL A 176 8.08 1.19 -14.89
CA VAL A 176 7.81 -0.22 -14.74
C VAL A 176 6.75 -0.53 -13.69
N GLN A 177 6.23 0.47 -12.97
CA GLN A 177 5.21 0.28 -11.92
C GLN A 177 3.82 0.78 -12.34
N PRO A 178 2.74 0.28 -11.70
CA PRO A 178 1.40 0.80 -11.91
C PRO A 178 1.31 2.32 -11.68
N LYS A 179 0.36 2.98 -12.36
CA LYS A 179 0.29 4.44 -12.40
C LYS A 179 0.25 5.11 -11.02
N ILE A 180 -0.37 4.46 -10.04
CA ILE A 180 -0.47 4.91 -8.64
C ILE A 180 0.90 5.22 -8.01
N TYR A 181 1.94 4.43 -8.32
CA TYR A 181 3.32 4.62 -7.85
C TYR A 181 4.04 5.80 -8.49
N SER A 182 3.51 6.35 -9.58
CA SER A 182 4.11 7.51 -10.28
C SER A 182 3.51 8.85 -9.87
N THR A 183 2.47 8.84 -9.03
CA THR A 183 1.71 10.05 -8.69
C THR A 183 2.56 11.10 -7.98
N TYR A 184 3.52 10.67 -7.16
CA TYR A 184 4.44 11.56 -6.44
C TYR A 184 5.39 12.36 -7.34
N HIS A 185 5.64 11.94 -8.59
CA HIS A 185 6.60 12.62 -9.49
C HIS A 185 6.23 14.09 -9.74
N GLN A 186 4.94 14.41 -9.78
CA GLN A 186 4.47 15.78 -9.99
C GLN A 186 4.87 16.69 -8.82
N ASP A 187 5.05 16.10 -7.64
CA ASP A 187 5.27 16.77 -6.37
C ASP A 187 6.69 16.55 -5.82
N ILE A 188 7.61 16.01 -6.63
CA ILE A 188 9.00 15.74 -6.22
C ILE A 188 9.74 17.00 -5.72
N ARG A 189 9.30 18.18 -6.19
CA ARG A 189 9.85 19.50 -5.80
C ARG A 189 9.07 20.19 -4.69
N VAL A 190 7.92 19.65 -4.29
CA VAL A 190 7.18 20.17 -3.14
C VAL A 190 8.08 20.07 -1.91
N ASP A 191 8.03 21.06 -1.03
CA ASP A 191 8.83 21.07 0.19
C ASP A 191 8.27 20.09 1.23
N LEU A 192 9.12 19.76 2.20
CA LEU A 192 8.80 18.76 3.22
C LEU A 192 7.65 19.19 4.13
N GLU A 193 7.59 20.47 4.51
CA GLU A 193 6.55 21.01 5.39
C GLU A 193 5.16 20.92 4.75
N THR A 194 5.07 21.25 3.46
CA THR A 194 3.84 21.09 2.67
C THR A 194 3.41 19.63 2.60
N THR A 195 4.32 18.69 2.35
CA THR A 195 3.97 17.26 2.30
C THR A 195 3.56 16.72 3.67
N ASN A 196 4.26 17.09 4.74
CA ASN A 196 3.90 16.70 6.12
C ASN A 196 2.51 17.21 6.49
N SER A 197 2.18 18.45 6.11
CA SER A 197 0.84 19.01 6.30
C SER A 197 -0.25 18.19 5.57
N ARG A 198 0.04 17.74 4.34
CA ARG A 198 -0.87 16.86 3.59
C ARG A 198 -1.01 15.49 4.24
N LEU A 199 0.08 14.91 4.74
CA LEU A 199 0.07 13.64 5.47
C LEU A 199 -0.83 13.73 6.70
N LEU A 200 -0.68 14.78 7.52
CA LEU A 200 -1.52 15.00 8.70
C LEU A 200 -3.01 15.12 8.34
N VAL A 201 -3.32 15.88 7.28
CA VAL A 201 -4.70 15.98 6.78
C VAL A 201 -5.25 14.60 6.41
N GLU A 202 -4.51 13.80 5.64
CA GLU A 202 -4.95 12.45 5.25
C GLU A 202 -5.10 11.50 6.44
N ARG A 203 -4.18 11.56 7.42
CA ARG A 203 -4.26 10.78 8.67
C ARG A 203 -5.47 11.13 9.52
N HIS A 204 -5.86 12.40 9.51
CA HIS A 204 -7.00 12.93 10.27
C HIS A 204 -8.31 12.92 9.50
N LYS A 205 -8.32 12.53 8.22
CA LYS A 205 -9.56 12.30 7.50
C LYS A 205 -10.33 11.22 8.24
N ILE A 206 -11.37 11.66 8.93
CA ILE A 206 -12.53 10.83 9.16
C ILE A 206 -12.91 10.35 7.77
N ILE A 207 -13.03 9.04 7.58
CA ILE A 207 -13.67 8.49 6.39
C ILE A 207 -15.13 8.97 6.45
N GLU A 208 -15.37 10.21 6.00
CA GLU A 208 -16.69 10.77 5.76
C GLU A 208 -17.36 9.84 4.74
N GLY A 209 -18.29 9.03 5.23
CA GLY A 209 -18.87 7.92 4.46
C GLY A 209 -19.05 6.61 5.24
N MET A 210 -18.50 6.50 6.45
CA MET A 210 -18.91 5.51 7.46
C MET A 210 -19.67 6.12 8.65
N GLU A 211 -20.25 7.31 8.50
CA GLU A 211 -21.45 7.62 9.28
C GLU A 211 -22.49 6.55 8.91
N ASN A 212 -23.14 5.96 9.92
CA ASN A 212 -24.23 5.02 9.76
C ASN A 212 -25.11 5.42 8.56
N LYS A 213 -25.04 4.66 7.45
CA LYS A 213 -25.84 4.87 6.23
C LYS A 213 -27.32 4.56 6.44
N LEU A 214 -27.82 4.67 7.67
CA LEU A 214 -29.24 4.64 7.93
C LEU A 214 -29.80 6.00 7.50
N CYS A 215 -30.72 6.00 6.55
CA CYS A 215 -31.49 7.20 6.25
C CYS A 215 -32.30 7.64 7.48
N GLU A 216 -32.76 8.90 7.52
CA GLU A 216 -33.55 9.43 8.65
C GLU A 216 -34.77 8.57 9.01
N PHE A 217 -35.38 7.90 8.02
CA PHE A 217 -36.46 6.94 8.29
C PHE A 217 -36.02 5.75 9.16
N CYS A 218 -34.86 5.14 8.85
CA CYS A 218 -34.29 4.03 9.61
C CYS A 218 -33.69 4.46 10.96
N LYS A 219 -33.33 5.74 11.13
CA LYS A 219 -32.89 6.30 12.42
C LYS A 219 -34.05 6.47 13.40
N ILE A 220 -35.23 6.83 12.88
CA ILE A 220 -36.42 7.16 13.70
C ILE A 220 -37.26 5.91 13.98
N ARG A 221 -37.34 4.97 13.04
CA ARG A 221 -38.07 3.71 13.19
C ARG A 221 -37.06 2.59 13.32
N ILE A 222 -36.92 2.09 14.54
CA ILE A 222 -36.07 0.95 14.92
C ILE A 222 -36.10 -0.08 13.78
N ALA A 223 -34.93 -0.41 13.25
CA ALA A 223 -34.78 -1.41 12.20
C ALA A 223 -35.57 -2.67 12.57
N THR A 224 -36.46 -3.07 11.68
CA THR A 224 -37.42 -4.13 12.01
C THR A 224 -36.77 -5.50 11.95
N GLU A 225 -35.72 -5.65 11.14
CA GLU A 225 -35.05 -6.91 10.83
C GLU A 225 -33.60 -6.65 10.33
N GLU A 226 -32.75 -7.68 10.37
CA GLU A 226 -31.37 -7.66 9.87
C GLU A 226 -31.30 -8.06 8.40
N VAL A 227 -30.57 -7.31 7.56
CA VAL A 227 -30.36 -7.64 6.13
C VAL A 227 -28.89 -7.79 5.77
N ALA A 228 -28.62 -8.61 4.76
CA ALA A 228 -27.33 -8.69 4.10
C ALA A 228 -27.28 -7.71 2.91
N ARG A 229 -26.10 -7.11 2.68
CA ARG A 229 -25.83 -6.33 1.45
C ARG A 229 -25.45 -7.25 0.29
N TRP A 230 -25.85 -6.89 -0.93
CA TRP A 230 -25.64 -7.72 -2.13
C TRP A 230 -24.19 -7.79 -2.57
N ASP A 231 -23.42 -6.75 -2.25
CA ASP A 231 -22.02 -6.63 -2.58
C ASP A 231 -21.09 -7.38 -1.60
N THR A 232 -21.63 -8.02 -0.56
CA THR A 232 -20.85 -8.68 0.51
C THR A 232 -21.15 -10.16 0.72
N TRP A 233 -21.79 -10.85 -0.23
CA TRP A 233 -22.23 -12.27 -0.11
C TRP A 233 -21.13 -13.30 0.23
N LEU A 234 -19.85 -12.91 0.23
CA LEU A 234 -18.71 -13.77 0.59
C LEU A 234 -18.22 -13.59 2.03
N ARG A 235 -18.87 -12.73 2.83
CA ARG A 235 -18.54 -12.47 4.23
C ARG A 235 -19.78 -12.66 5.10
N SER A 236 -19.78 -13.67 5.96
CA SER A 236 -20.93 -14.12 6.76
C SER A 236 -21.21 -13.27 8.00
N ASP A 237 -20.50 -12.16 8.18
CA ASP A 237 -20.39 -11.40 9.44
C ASP A 237 -20.92 -9.95 9.36
N TRP A 238 -21.65 -9.60 8.30
CA TRP A 238 -22.18 -8.23 8.13
C TRP A 238 -23.69 -8.26 7.89
N SER A 239 -24.44 -8.60 8.94
CA SER A 239 -25.83 -8.16 9.03
C SER A 239 -25.84 -6.67 9.42
N ILE A 240 -26.57 -5.87 8.66
CA ILE A 240 -26.82 -4.48 9.02
C ILE A 240 -28.32 -4.26 9.18
N PRO A 241 -28.75 -3.45 10.15
CA PRO A 241 -30.16 -3.17 10.34
C PRO A 241 -30.69 -2.38 9.13
N ALA A 242 -31.80 -2.80 8.54
CA ALA A 242 -32.49 -2.02 7.51
C ALA A 242 -34.01 -2.16 7.66
N CYS A 243 -34.78 -1.40 6.88
CA CYS A 243 -36.22 -1.59 6.75
C CYS A 243 -36.58 -2.04 5.33
N SER A 244 -37.74 -2.69 5.19
CA SER A 244 -38.21 -3.25 3.91
C SER A 244 -38.35 -2.22 2.79
N VAL A 245 -38.48 -0.95 3.14
CA VAL A 245 -38.57 0.17 2.20
C VAL A 245 -37.20 0.58 1.65
N CYS A 246 -36.15 0.59 2.48
CA CYS A 246 -34.83 1.10 2.09
C CYS A 246 -33.93 0.04 1.47
N ALA A 247 -34.16 -1.24 1.78
CA ALA A 247 -33.31 -2.33 1.33
C ALA A 247 -33.14 -2.40 -0.21
N PRO A 248 -34.20 -2.26 -1.04
CA PRO A 248 -34.07 -2.31 -2.50
C PRO A 248 -33.27 -1.14 -3.09
N HIS A 249 -33.34 0.04 -2.47
CA HIS A 249 -32.64 1.25 -2.94
C HIS A 249 -31.13 1.22 -2.66
N HIS A 250 -30.70 0.42 -1.68
CA HIS A 250 -29.31 0.29 -1.27
C HIS A 250 -28.68 -1.06 -1.61
N GLN A 251 -29.31 -1.83 -2.51
CA GLN A 251 -28.85 -3.16 -2.93
C GLN A 251 -28.69 -4.10 -1.71
N GLN A 252 -29.75 -4.22 -0.89
CA GLN A 252 -29.84 -5.07 0.30
C GLN A 252 -31.05 -6.01 0.22
N THR A 253 -30.91 -7.26 0.68
CA THR A 253 -31.92 -8.33 0.54
C THR A 253 -32.18 -8.91 1.90
N TRP A 254 -33.45 -9.22 2.13
CA TRP A 254 -33.89 -10.10 3.19
C TRP A 254 -33.35 -11.51 2.94
N PHE A 255 -32.83 -12.17 3.97
CA PHE A 255 -32.63 -13.61 3.92
C PHE A 255 -34.01 -14.25 3.69
N THR A 256 -34.16 -14.97 2.59
CA THR A 256 -35.28 -15.90 2.39
C THR A 256 -34.86 -17.28 2.85
#